data_AF-A0A8D6Y3Y1-F1
#
_entry.id   AF-A0A8D6Y3Y1-F1
#
_cell.length_a   1.000
_cell.length_b   1.000
_cell.length_c   1.000
_cell.angle_alpha   90.00
_cell.angle_beta   90.00
_cell.angle_gamma   90.00
#
_symmetry.space_group_name_H-M   'P 1'
#
loop_
_entity.id
_entity.type
_entity.pdbx_description
1 polymer ?
#
loop_
_entity_poly.entity_id
_entity_poly.type
_entity_poly.pdbx_seq_one_letter_code
_entity_poly.pdbx_strand_id
1 'polypeptide(L)' 'MQRDAFAFGITVEQVDTLDQLLLTIAAHGDVIAAGNADRLDRRTLPVLGSAIFDAAGAMRTILDQLALQRL' A
#
# COMPACT_ATOMS: atom_id res chain seq x y z
N MET A 1 -3.14 30.52 17.13
CA MET A 1 -3.33 29.29 16.34
C MET A 1 -2.13 29.15 15.42
N GLN A 2 -1.03 28.57 15.92
CA GLN A 2 0.13 28.26 15.09
C GLN A 2 -0.32 27.15 14.13
N ARG A 3 -0.40 27.43 12.83
CA ARG A 3 -0.50 26.35 11.83
C ARG A 3 0.88 25.71 11.83
N ASP A 4 0.99 24.52 12.41
CA ASP A 4 2.15 23.66 12.18
C ASP A 4 2.23 23.43 10.66
N ALA A 5 3.13 24.18 10.02
CA ALA A 5 3.42 23.99 8.62
C ALA A 5 4.11 22.63 8.50
N PHE A 6 3.34 21.59 8.18
CA PHE A 6 3.87 20.28 7.85
C PHE A 6 4.71 20.41 6.57
N ALA A 7 5.98 20.72 6.76
CA ALA A 7 7.00 20.78 5.74
C ALA A 7 7.54 19.36 5.49
N PHE A 8 6.70 18.50 4.93
CA PHE A 8 7.10 17.16 4.50
C PHE A 8 7.65 17.21 3.08
N GLY A 9 8.90 16.79 2.92
CA GLY A 9 9.47 16.53 1.60
C GLY A 9 9.00 15.16 1.12
N ILE A 10 8.38 15.12 -0.06
CA ILE A 10 8.05 13.87 -0.77
C ILE A 10 8.70 13.91 -2.15
N THR A 11 9.38 12.83 -2.53
CA THR A 11 9.94 12.70 -3.88
C THR A 11 8.88 12.18 -4.86
N VAL A 12 9.03 12.49 -6.15
CA VAL A 12 8.14 11.95 -7.20
C VAL A 12 8.20 10.42 -7.22
N GLU A 13 9.39 9.83 -7.07
CA GLU A 13 9.57 8.38 -6.99
C GLU A 13 8.80 7.75 -5.81
N GLN A 14 8.74 8.43 -4.65
CA GLN A 14 7.95 7.95 -3.52
C GLN A 14 6.45 8.03 -3.79
N VAL A 15 5.96 9.07 -4.48
CA VAL A 15 4.56 9.15 -4.91
C VAL A 15 4.22 8.02 -5.86
N ASP A 16 5.05 7.80 -6.89
CA ASP A 16 4.84 6.75 -7.88
C ASP A 16 4.86 5.36 -7.23
N THR A 17 5.77 5.13 -6.29
CA THR A 17 5.85 3.87 -5.55
C THR A 17 4.61 3.66 -4.67
N LEU A 18 4.13 4.71 -3.98
CA LEU A 18 2.90 4.63 -3.18
C LEU A 18 1.67 4.32 -4.05
N ASP A 19 1.54 4.95 -5.22
CA ASP A 19 0.45 4.69 -6.17
C ASP A 19 0.49 3.24 -6.67
N GLN A 20 1.66 2.75 -7.07
CA GLN A 20 1.81 1.37 -7.52
C GLN A 20 1.46 0.34 -6.43
N LEU A 21 1.85 0.61 -5.17
CA LEU A 21 1.51 -0.26 -4.05
C LEU A 21 -0.01 -0.24 -3.77
N LEU A 22 -0.64 0.94 -3.86
CA LEU A 22 -2.09 1.06 -3.72
C LEU A 22 -2.85 0.30 -4.82
N LEU A 23 -2.43 0.44 -6.07
CA LEU A 23 -3.00 -0.31 -7.20
C LEU A 23 -2.83 -1.81 -7.03
N THR A 24 -1.68 -2.24 -6.51
CA THR A 24 -1.42 -3.65 -6.19
C THR A 24 -2.42 -4.16 -5.16
N ILE A 25 -2.60 -3.46 -4.04
CA ILE A 25 -3.56 -3.84 -3.00
C ILE A 25 -4.99 -3.91 -3.57
N ALA A 26 -5.40 -2.89 -4.34
CA ALA A 26 -6.73 -2.84 -4.95
C ALA A 26 -6.97 -4.04 -5.87
N ALA A 27 -6.02 -4.34 -6.77
CA ALA A 27 -6.13 -5.47 -7.69
C ALA A 27 -6.27 -6.82 -6.97
N HIS A 28 -5.50 -7.05 -5.90
CA HIS A 28 -5.62 -8.28 -5.12
C HIS A 28 -6.92 -8.33 -4.31
N GLY A 29 -7.35 -7.18 -3.78
CA GLY A 29 -8.64 -7.03 -3.10
C GLY A 29 -9.83 -7.31 -4.03
N ASP A 30 -9.78 -6.84 -5.27
CA ASP A 30 -10.80 -7.08 -6.29
C ASP A 30 -10.93 -8.57 -6.61
N VAL A 31 -9.82 -9.30 -6.70
CA VAL A 31 -9.85 -10.77 -6.89
C VAL A 31 -10.52 -11.47 -5.71
N ILE A 32 -10.27 -11.02 -4.49
CA ILE A 32 -10.92 -11.57 -3.28
C ILE A 32 -12.42 -11.22 -3.27
N ALA A 33 -12.78 -9.99 -3.60
CA ALA A 33 -14.15 -9.50 -3.55
C ALA A 33 -15.04 -10.07 -4.67
N ALA A 34 -14.48 -10.21 -5.88
CA ALA A 34 -15.17 -10.79 -7.03
C ALA A 34 -15.12 -12.33 -7.03
N GLY A 35 -14.17 -12.92 -6.30
CA GLY A 35 -14.00 -14.37 -6.21
C GLY A 35 -15.11 -15.00 -5.37
N ASN A 36 -15.78 -16.02 -5.91
CA ASN A 36 -16.49 -16.97 -5.05
C ASN A 36 -15.43 -17.76 -4.27
N ALA A 37 -15.44 -17.66 -2.95
CA ALA A 37 -14.46 -18.35 -2.08
C ALA A 37 -14.37 -19.87 -2.37
N ASP A 38 -15.47 -20.48 -2.80
CA ASP A 38 -15.55 -21.90 -3.17
C ASP A 38 -14.88 -22.25 -4.51
N ARG A 39 -14.56 -21.25 -5.34
CA ARG A 39 -13.92 -21.42 -6.66
C ARG A 39 -12.43 -21.08 -6.65
N LEU A 40 -11.93 -20.46 -5.57
CA LEU A 40 -10.52 -20.18 -5.39
C LEU A 40 -9.81 -21.45 -4.92
N ASP A 41 -8.61 -21.72 -5.44
CA ASP A 41 -7.75 -22.75 -4.87
C ASP A 41 -7.46 -22.39 -3.40
N ARG A 42 -7.34 -23.39 -2.52
CA ARG A 42 -7.12 -23.16 -1.08
C ARG A 42 -5.88 -22.33 -0.79
N ARG A 43 -4.90 -22.31 -1.72
CA ARG A 43 -3.68 -21.50 -1.58
C ARG A 43 -3.81 -20.11 -2.16
N THR A 44 -4.81 -19.83 -2.99
CA THR A 44 -4.98 -18.51 -3.63
C THR A 44 -5.25 -17.44 -2.60
N LEU A 45 -6.20 -17.65 -1.67
CA LEU A 45 -6.53 -16.64 -0.66
C LEU A 45 -5.33 -16.30 0.26
N PRO A 46 -4.58 -17.28 0.80
CA PRO A 46 -3.33 -16.99 1.52
C PRO A 46 -2.29 -16.23 0.69
N VAL A 47 -2.11 -16.57 -0.59
CA VAL A 47 -1.14 -15.89 -1.47
C VAL A 47 -1.54 -14.43 -1.72
N LEU A 48 -2.81 -14.17 -2.03
CA LEU A 48 -3.33 -12.82 -2.21
C LEU A 48 -3.22 -12.01 -0.91
N GLY A 49 -3.52 -12.63 0.23
CA GLY A 49 -3.37 -12.01 1.55
C GLY A 49 -1.92 -11.63 1.87
N SER A 50 -0.95 -12.51 1.55
CA SER A 50 0.47 -12.22 1.71
C SER A 50 0.90 -11.05 0.84
N ALA A 51 0.49 -11.03 -0.43
CA ALA A 51 0.81 -9.95 -1.35
C ALA A 51 0.28 -8.59 -0.87
N ILE A 52 -0.96 -8.55 -0.34
CA ILE A 52 -1.54 -7.36 0.27
C ILE A 52 -0.76 -6.93 1.51
N PHE A 53 -0.40 -7.88 2.39
CA PHE A 53 0.36 -7.60 3.60
C PHE A 53 1.73 -6.98 3.28
N ASP A 54 2.46 -7.57 2.32
CA ASP A 54 3.77 -7.08 1.90
C ASP A 54 3.68 -5.69 1.29
N ALA A 55 2.69 -5.45 0.42
CA ALA A 55 2.47 -4.14 -0.19
C ALA A 55 2.12 -3.06 0.85
N ALA A 56 1.23 -3.38 1.81
CA ALA A 56 0.89 -2.47 2.91
C ALA A 56 2.10 -2.19 3.83
N GLY A 57 2.95 -3.19 4.06
CA GLY A 57 4.21 -3.03 4.78
C GLY A 57 5.15 -2.05 4.08
N ALA A 58 5.33 -2.19 2.77
CA ALA A 58 6.14 -1.28 1.97
C ALA A 58 5.59 0.16 1.98
N MET A 59 4.27 0.33 1.86
CA MET A 59 3.64 1.66 1.99
C MET A 59 3.94 2.30 3.34
N ARG A 60 3.81 1.52 4.42
CA ARG A 60 4.12 2.01 5.77
C ARG A 60 5.58 2.44 5.90
N THR A 61 6.52 1.68 5.35
CA THR A 61 7.94 2.07 5.34
C THR A 61 8.16 3.40 4.63
N ILE A 62 7.52 3.64 3.48
CA ILE A 62 7.63 4.93 2.77
C ILE A 62 7.03 6.06 3.60
N LEU A 63 5.85 5.86 4.19
CA LEU A 63 5.22 6.87 5.05
C LEU A 63 6.09 7.19 6.29
N ASP A 64 6.73 6.18 6.89
CA ASP A 64 7.66 6.37 8.00
C ASP A 64 8.92 7.14 7.54
N GLN A 65 9.44 6.88 6.34
CA GLN A 65 10.54 7.65 5.75
C GLN A 65 10.15 9.09 5.48
N LEU A 66 8.93 9.35 5.01
CA LEU A 66 8.42 10.71 4.83
C LEU A 66 8.41 11.47 6.17
N ALA A 67 8.06 10.80 7.28
CA ALA A 67 8.08 11.41 8.61
C ALA A 67 9.45 11.90 9.07
N LEU A 68 10.52 11.39 8.44
CA LEU A 68 11.90 11.77 8.71
C LEU A 68 12.46 12.77 7.68
N GLN A 69 11.79 12.97 6.55
CA GLN A 69 12.20 13.88 5.49
C GLN A 69 11.78 15.31 5.79
N ARG A 70 12.71 16.25 5.65
CA ARG A 70 12.49 17.68 5.90
C ARG A 70 12.71 18.45 4.59
N LEU A 71 11.83 19.42 4.29
CA LEU A 71 11.94 20.33 3.15
C LEU A 71 13.19 21.21 3.21
#